data_AF-I4K9U4-F1
#
_entry.id   AF-I4K9U4-F1
#
_cell.length_a   1.000
_cell.length_b   1.000
_cell.length_c   1.000
_cell.angle_alpha   90.00
_cell.angle_beta   90.00
_cell.angle_gamma   90.00
#
_symmetry.space_group_name_H-M   'P 1'
#
loop_
_entity.id
_entity.type
_entity.pdbx_description
1 polymer ?
#
loop_
_entity_poly.entity_id
_entity_poly.type
_entity_poly.pdbx_seq_one_letter_code
_entity_poly.pdbx_strand_id
1 'polypeptide(L)'
;MDTLNKSQIEKALADRLPSYRVECTLHADGTLSAVLTGPETDHFAITGIVRSHYHGTEAINRLATEILREMVLSRQGMKNSRLQALSDPIDCLEGRDR
;
A
#
# COMPACT_ATOMS: atom_id res chain seq x y z
N MET A 1 -2.21 -4.62 -26.95
CA MET A 1 -2.44 -5.54 -25.81
C MET A 1 -1.37 -5.22 -24.78
N ASP A 2 -1.50 -4.08 -24.10
CA ASP A 2 -0.41 -3.46 -23.32
C ASP A 2 -0.93 -3.12 -21.92
N THR A 3 -1.48 -4.13 -21.26
CA THR A 3 -1.96 -4.01 -19.89
C THR A 3 -0.79 -4.12 -18.93
N LEU A 4 -0.75 -3.25 -17.91
CA LEU A 4 0.23 -3.27 -16.82
C LEU A 4 0.62 -4.70 -16.39
N ASN A 5 1.88 -5.07 -16.57
CA ASN A 5 2.41 -6.36 -16.14
C ASN A 5 2.88 -6.29 -14.69
N LYS A 6 2.45 -7.26 -13.88
CA LYS A 6 2.83 -7.42 -12.47
C LYS A 6 4.33 -7.20 -12.25
N SER A 7 5.16 -7.91 -13.02
CA SER A 7 6.62 -7.89 -12.89
C SER A 7 7.23 -6.51 -13.16
N GLN A 8 6.63 -5.69 -14.04
CA GLN A 8 7.16 -4.36 -14.29
C GLN A 8 6.80 -3.38 -13.17
N ILE A 9 5.60 -3.53 -12.58
CA ILE A 9 5.20 -2.74 -11.41
C ILE A 9 6.07 -3.11 -10.21
N GLU A 10 6.27 -4.41 -9.96
CA GLU A 10 7.17 -4.91 -8.90
C GLU A 10 8.58 -4.35 -9.10
N LYS A 11 9.11 -4.40 -10.32
CA LYS A 11 10.44 -3.85 -10.61
C LYS A 11 10.51 -2.35 -10.37
N ALA A 12 9.52 -1.57 -10.84
CA ALA A 12 9.51 -0.12 -10.67
C ALA A 12 9.37 0.30 -9.19
N LEU A 13 8.61 -0.46 -8.40
CA LEU A 13 8.48 -0.23 -6.96
C LEU A 13 9.74 -0.66 -6.20
N ALA A 14 10.32 -1.82 -6.54
CA ALA A 14 11.54 -2.33 -5.91
C ALA A 14 12.77 -1.46 -6.21
N ASP A 15 12.87 -0.90 -7.42
CA ASP A 15 13.93 0.04 -7.82
C ASP A 15 13.92 1.31 -6.94
N ARG A 16 12.72 1.75 -6.55
CA ARG A 16 12.52 2.95 -5.73
C ARG A 16 12.53 2.66 -4.22
N LEU A 17 12.26 1.42 -3.82
CA LEU A 17 12.24 0.97 -2.43
C LEU A 17 13.07 -0.31 -2.25
N PRO A 18 14.40 -0.23 -2.38
CA PRO A 18 15.27 -1.41 -2.27
C PRO A 18 15.21 -2.05 -0.87
N SER A 19 14.83 -1.28 0.16
CA SER A 19 14.68 -1.78 1.53
C SER A 19 13.29 -2.38 1.82
N TYR A 20 12.36 -2.34 0.87
CA TYR A 20 11.00 -2.86 1.05
C TYR A 20 10.77 -4.08 0.17
N ARG A 21 10.03 -5.03 0.72
CA ARG A 21 9.54 -6.18 -0.04
C ARG A 21 8.23 -5.80 -0.72
N VAL A 22 8.23 -5.83 -2.04
CA VAL A 22 7.07 -5.48 -2.87
C VAL A 22 6.44 -6.76 -3.40
N GLU A 23 5.13 -6.93 -3.17
CA GLU A 23 4.34 -8.02 -3.70
C GLU A 23 3.12 -7.46 -4.43
N CYS A 24 3.02 -7.73 -5.73
CA CYS A 24 1.84 -7.34 -6.51
C CYS A 24 0.91 -8.53 -6.73
N THR A 25 -0.39 -8.33 -6.69
CA THR A 25 -1.40 -9.36 -6.98
C THR A 25 -2.38 -8.81 -8.00
N LEU A 26 -2.57 -9.54 -9.09
CA LEU A 26 -3.56 -9.22 -10.11
C LEU A 26 -4.82 -10.02 -9.79
N HIS A 27 -5.94 -9.31 -9.64
CA HIS A 27 -7.24 -9.93 -9.43
C HIS A 27 -7.93 -10.19 -10.77
N ALA A 28 -8.73 -11.25 -10.83
CA ALA A 28 -9.52 -11.62 -12.02
C ALA A 28 -10.54 -10.53 -12.42
N ASP A 29 -10.89 -9.65 -11.47
CA ASP A 29 -11.76 -8.49 -11.66
C ASP A 29 -11.10 -7.36 -12.48
N GLY A 30 -9.80 -7.49 -12.80
CA GLY A 30 -9.04 -6.47 -13.53
C GLY A 30 -8.41 -5.40 -12.63
N THR A 31 -8.58 -5.53 -11.32
CA THR A 31 -7.89 -4.70 -10.32
C THR A 31 -6.53 -5.27 -9.96
N LEU A 32 -5.62 -4.39 -9.57
CA LEU A 32 -4.31 -4.71 -9.04
C LEU A 32 -4.27 -4.34 -7.56
N SER A 33 -3.67 -5.21 -6.78
CA SER A 33 -3.30 -4.97 -5.39
C SER A 33 -1.77 -5.00 -5.28
N ALA A 34 -1.19 -4.11 -4.51
CA ALA A 34 0.24 -4.05 -4.24
C ALA A 34 0.45 -3.95 -2.73
N VAL A 35 1.26 -4.85 -2.19
CA VAL A 35 1.60 -4.94 -0.78
C VAL A 35 3.09 -4.64 -0.64
N LEU A 36 3.42 -3.66 0.21
CA LEU A 36 4.78 -3.25 0.51
C LEU A 36 5.04 -3.53 1.98
N THR A 37 6.03 -4.37 2.26
CA THR A 37 6.42 -4.76 3.61
C THR A 37 7.82 -4.22 3.90
N GLY A 38 7.92 -3.36 4.90
CA GLY A 38 9.17 -2.80 5.38
C GLY A 38 9.86 -3.67 6.42
N PRO A 39 11.11 -3.33 6.77
CA PRO A 39 11.94 -4.09 7.71
C PRO A 39 11.55 -3.91 9.19
N GLU A 40 10.74 -2.91 9.53
CA GLU A 40 10.28 -2.68 10.91
C GLU A 40 8.86 -3.22 11.10
N THR A 41 7.88 -2.34 11.30
CA THR A 41 6.44 -2.67 11.42
C THR A 41 5.61 -1.98 10.35
N ASP A 42 6.29 -1.54 9.29
CA ASP A 42 5.73 -0.71 8.27
C ASP A 42 5.17 -1.59 7.15
N HIS A 43 3.85 -1.63 7.04
CA HIS A 43 3.15 -2.48 6.09
C HIS A 43 2.08 -1.66 5.38
N PHE A 44 2.22 -1.53 4.06
CA PHE A 44 1.33 -0.76 3.20
C PHE A 44 0.68 -1.67 2.17
N ALA A 45 -0.64 -1.80 2.24
CA ALA A 45 -1.42 -2.50 1.24
C ALA A 45 -2.25 -1.50 0.44
N ILE A 46 -2.02 -1.46 -0.86
CA ILE A 46 -2.80 -0.66 -1.81
C ILE A 46 -3.63 -1.64 -2.62
N THR A 47 -4.96 -1.50 -2.56
CA THR A 47 -5.91 -2.37 -3.27
C THR A 47 -6.84 -1.55 -4.16
N GLY A 48 -7.44 -2.17 -5.18
CA GLY A 48 -8.43 -1.51 -6.03
C GLY A 48 -7.84 -0.64 -7.14
N ILE A 49 -6.57 -0.86 -7.52
CA ILE A 49 -5.95 -0.14 -8.63
C ILE A 49 -6.57 -0.65 -9.94
N VAL A 50 -7.36 0.18 -10.62
CA VAL A 50 -8.04 -0.21 -11.86
C VAL A 50 -7.07 -0.14 -13.04
N ARG A 51 -6.64 -1.29 -13.57
CA ARG A 51 -5.64 -1.36 -14.67
C ARG A 51 -6.10 -0.66 -15.95
N SER A 52 -7.41 -0.59 -16.18
CA SER A 52 -8.00 0.09 -17.34
C SER A 52 -7.74 1.59 -17.38
N HIS A 53 -7.34 2.21 -16.26
CA HIS A 53 -6.97 3.63 -16.22
C HIS A 53 -5.49 3.87 -16.53
N TYR A 54 -4.69 2.80 -16.65
CA TYR A 54 -3.25 2.87 -16.78
C TYR A 54 -2.80 2.15 -18.05
N HIS A 55 -2.60 2.92 -19.12
CA HIS A 55 -2.17 2.42 -20.42
C HIS A 55 -0.71 2.77 -20.72
N GLY A 56 0.07 1.76 -21.10
CA GLY A 56 1.47 1.93 -21.53
C GLY A 56 2.49 2.00 -20.38
N THR A 57 3.76 2.06 -20.76
CA THR A 57 4.92 2.04 -19.85
C THR A 57 4.98 3.25 -18.91
N GLU A 58 4.47 4.41 -19.37
CA GLU A 58 4.39 5.62 -18.54
C GLU A 58 3.40 5.46 -17.37
N ALA A 59 2.38 4.62 -17.55
CA ALA A 59 1.38 4.39 -16.54
C ALA A 59 1.94 3.60 -15.34
N ILE A 60 2.93 2.74 -15.55
CA ILE A 60 3.67 2.04 -14.48
C ILE A 60 4.43 3.06 -13.64
N ASN A 61 5.15 3.97 -14.31
CA ASN A 61 5.93 5.00 -13.62
C ASN A 61 5.04 5.96 -12.84
N ARG A 62 3.89 6.36 -13.40
CA ARG A 62 2.87 7.13 -12.70
C ARG A 62 2.33 6.37 -11.50
N LEU A 63 1.89 5.13 -11.67
CA LEU A 63 1.35 4.31 -10.59
C LEU A 63 2.36 4.15 -9.45
N ALA A 64 3.61 3.82 -9.77
CA ALA A 64 4.67 3.69 -8.78
C ALA A 64 4.93 5.02 -8.05
N THR A 65 4.86 6.17 -8.74
CA THR A 65 5.03 7.49 -8.11
C THR A 65 3.87 7.82 -7.18
N GLU A 66 2.64 7.51 -7.57
CA GLU A 66 1.46 7.75 -6.74
C GLU A 66 1.49 6.89 -5.47
N ILE A 67 1.79 5.59 -5.61
CA ILE A 67 1.95 4.68 -4.46
C ILE A 67 3.04 5.17 -3.51
N LEU A 68 4.17 5.64 -4.03
CA LEU A 68 5.25 6.17 -3.20
C LEU A 68 4.88 7.48 -2.51
N ARG A 69 4.16 8.37 -3.21
CA ARG A 69 3.66 9.62 -2.62
C ARG A 69 2.70 9.32 -1.48
N GLU A 70 1.73 8.45 -1.70
CA GLU A 70 0.79 7.99 -0.67
C GLU A 70 1.53 7.40 0.53
N MET A 71 2.52 6.54 0.30
CA MET A 71 3.35 5.96 1.37
C MET A 71 4.11 7.03 2.16
N VAL A 72 4.76 7.95 1.47
CA VAL A 72 5.57 9.01 2.10
C VAL A 72 4.68 10.00 2.84
N LEU A 73 3.48 10.30 2.33
CA LEU A 73 2.48 11.12 3.01
C LEU A 73 1.90 10.41 4.23
N SER A 74 1.58 9.11 4.12
CA SER A 74 1.10 8.31 5.25
C SER A 74 2.14 8.28 6.38
N ARG A 75 3.42 8.01 6.06
CA ARG A 75 4.52 8.11 7.04
C ARG A 75 4.72 9.51 7.63
N GLN A 76 4.55 10.56 6.83
CA GLN A 76 4.71 11.94 7.32
C GLN A 76 3.51 12.39 8.17
N GLY A 77 2.32 11.89 7.90
CA GLY A 77 1.15 12.04 8.76
C GLY A 77 1.41 11.49 10.17
N MET A 78 2.13 10.36 10.29
CA MET A 78 2.55 9.84 11.59
C MET A 78 3.63 10.67 12.30
N LYS A 79 4.42 11.49 11.58
CA LYS A 79 5.44 12.36 12.21
C LYS A 79 4.86 13.67 12.76
N ASN A 80 3.62 14.03 12.41
CA ASN A 80 2.95 15.21 12.94
C ASN A 80 1.51 14.95 13.44
N SER A 81 1.19 13.72 13.80
CA SER A 81 -0.09 13.42 14.44
C SER A 81 0.14 12.51 15.64
N ARG A 82 0.23 13.13 16.83
CA ARG A 82 -0.36 12.50 18.01
C ARG A 82 -1.82 12.27 17.63
N LEU A 83 -2.19 11.07 17.16
CA LEU A 83 -3.52 10.46 17.24
C LEU A 83 -3.61 9.22 16.32
N GLN A 84 -4.28 8.21 16.86
CA GLN A 84 -4.81 6.98 16.23
C GLN A 84 -3.89 5.75 16.16
N ALA A 85 -3.45 5.34 17.34
CA ALA A 85 -3.54 3.93 17.72
C ALA A 85 -5.00 3.60 18.07
N LEU A 86 -5.76 3.13 17.08
CA LEU A 86 -7.05 2.42 17.21
C LEU A 86 -7.01 1.44 16.03
N SER A 87 -6.89 0.13 16.21
CA SER A 87 -7.88 -0.76 16.87
C SER A 87 -7.17 -2.02 17.43
N ASP A 88 -7.31 -2.42 18.70
CA ASP A 88 -8.46 -3.01 19.44
C ASP A 88 -8.40 -4.57 19.45
N PRO A 89 -8.60 -5.21 20.62
CA PRO A 89 -9.73 -6.14 20.68
C PRO A 89 -10.56 -6.06 21.99
N ILE A 90 -11.86 -5.82 21.79
CA ILE A 90 -13.05 -6.54 22.31
C ILE A 90 -13.07 -6.89 23.81
N ASP A 91 -14.01 -6.22 24.50
CA ASP A 91 -14.92 -6.68 25.56
C ASP A 91 -14.36 -7.38 26.80
N CYS A 92 -14.53 -6.73 27.96
CA CYS A 92 -15.09 -7.36 29.15
C CYS A 92 -15.54 -6.27 30.15
N LEU A 93 -16.86 -6.10 30.25
CA LEU A 93 -17.55 -5.48 31.37
C LEU A 93 -17.25 -6.20 32.69
N GLU A 94 -16.82 -5.47 33.73
CA GLU A 94 -17.12 -5.67 35.16
C GLU A 94 -16.19 -4.72 35.96
N GLY A 95 -16.59 -4.01 37.01
CA GLY A 95 -17.80 -3.94 37.77
C GLY A 95 -17.73 -2.66 38.62
N ARG A 96 -18.88 -2.05 38.81
CA ARG A 96 -19.10 -0.86 39.64
C ARG A 96 -19.18 -1.33 41.09
N ASP A 97 -18.22 -0.95 41.94
CA ASP A 97 -18.41 -0.95 43.39
C ASP A 97 -17.49 0.06 44.07
N ARG A 98 -18.09 1.19 44.47
CA ARG A 98 -17.81 1.94 45.70
C ARG A 98 -18.80 3.09 45.86
#